data_AF-A0A1F7FMH2-F1
#
_entry.id   AF-A0A1F7FMH2-F1
#
_cell.length_a   1.000
_cell.length_b   1.000
_cell.length_c   1.000
_cell.angle_alpha   90.00
_cell.angle_beta   90.00
_cell.angle_gamma   90.00
#
_symmetry.space_group_name_H-M   'P 1'
#
loop_
_entity.id
_entity.type
_entity.pdbx_description
1 polymer ?
#
loop_
_entity_poly.entity_id
_entity_poly.type
_entity_poly.pdbx_seq_one_letter_code
_entity_poly.pdbx_strand_id
1 'polypeptide(L)'
;MKTDHVELLWESLSQFEKNNLTFGDFLDRLGKSLETATVAEAKLIGETTRELDFALTKCPARTGNVRKIISRLKSNLVSQIKSTAA
;
A
#
# COMPACT_ATOMS: atom_id res chain seq x y z
N MET A 1 4.96 1.00 -16.92
CA MET A 1 5.23 0.28 -15.65
C MET A 1 4.69 -1.13 -15.79
N LYS A 2 5.41 -2.15 -15.31
CA LYS A 2 4.76 -3.45 -15.12
C LYS A 2 3.73 -3.25 -14.01
N THR A 3 2.48 -3.58 -14.29
CA THR A 3 1.35 -3.42 -13.35
C THR A 3 1.52 -4.23 -12.07
N ASP A 4 2.41 -5.22 -12.08
CA ASP A 4 2.68 -6.20 -11.03
C ASP A 4 2.85 -5.59 -9.62
N HIS A 5 3.65 -4.53 -9.46
CA HIS A 5 3.93 -3.94 -8.14
C HIS A 5 2.76 -3.12 -7.59
N VAL A 6 2.03 -2.44 -8.47
CA VAL A 6 0.84 -1.68 -8.10
C VAL A 6 -0.32 -2.61 -7.76
N GLU A 7 -0.47 -3.70 -8.52
CA GLU A 7 -1.42 -4.78 -8.22
C GLU A 7 -1.12 -5.46 -6.90
N LEU A 8 0.16 -5.77 -6.63
CA LEU A 8 0.60 -6.32 -5.35
C LEU A 8 0.27 -5.39 -4.17
N LEU A 9 0.54 -4.09 -4.31
CA LEU A 9 0.19 -3.09 -3.30
C LEU A 9 -1.32 -3.04 -3.06
N TRP A 10 -2.11 -3.02 -4.13
CA TRP A 10 -3.57 -3.01 -4.05
C TRP A 10 -4.12 -4.26 -3.36
N GLU A 11 -3.61 -5.44 -3.74
CA GLU A 11 -4.00 -6.71 -3.14
C GLU A 11 -3.62 -6.75 -1.66
N SER A 12 -2.39 -6.38 -1.33
CA SER A 12 -1.89 -6.39 0.05
C SER A 12 -2.69 -5.44 0.94
N LEU A 13 -3.02 -4.24 0.46
CA LEU A 13 -3.92 -3.30 1.14
C LEU A 13 -5.33 -3.88 1.32
N SER A 14 -5.83 -4.64 0.34
CA SER A 14 -7.14 -5.30 0.41
C SER A 14 -7.17 -6.47 1.39
N GLN A 15 -6.10 -7.24 1.47
CA GLN A 15 -5.97 -8.32 2.45
C GLN A 15 -5.83 -7.75 3.87
N PHE A 16 -5.04 -6.68 4.03
CA PHE A 16 -4.89 -5.96 5.29
C PHE A 16 -6.24 -5.36 5.76
N GLU A 17 -7.01 -4.74 4.87
CA GLU A 17 -8.35 -4.21 5.17
C GLU A 17 -9.33 -5.27 5.69
N LYS A 18 -9.22 -6.49 5.17
CA LYS A 18 -10.05 -7.64 5.57
C LYS A 18 -9.56 -8.32 6.86
N ASN A 19 -8.48 -7.82 7.48
CA ASN A 19 -7.76 -8.46 8.59
C ASN A 19 -7.25 -9.87 8.25
N ASN A 20 -7.05 -10.17 6.97
CA ASN A 20 -6.49 -11.45 6.52
C ASN A 20 -4.95 -11.47 6.55
N LEU A 21 -4.34 -10.34 6.89
CA LEU A 21 -2.92 -10.10 6.76
C LEU A 21 -2.49 -9.13 7.85
N THR A 22 -1.44 -9.46 8.61
CA THR A 22 -0.91 -8.57 9.65
C THR A 22 -0.03 -7.48 9.06
N PHE A 23 0.31 -6.44 9.84
CA PHE A 23 1.21 -5.40 9.33
C PHE A 23 2.62 -5.95 9.08
N GLY A 24 3.07 -6.93 9.86
CA GLY A 24 4.33 -7.63 9.60
C GLY A 24 4.32 -8.36 8.26
N ASP A 25 3.26 -9.13 7.98
CA ASP A 25 3.09 -9.84 6.70
C ASP A 25 3.01 -8.87 5.51
N PHE A 26 2.41 -7.69 5.72
CA PHE A 26 2.37 -6.62 4.72
C PHE A 26 3.77 -6.14 4.37
N LEU A 27 4.57 -5.83 5.38
CA LEU A 27 5.96 -5.41 5.20
C LEU A 27 6.79 -6.49 4.51
N ASP A 28 6.59 -7.76 4.86
CA ASP A 28 7.36 -8.87 4.31
C ASP A 28 7.08 -9.07 2.81
N ARG A 29 5.80 -8.95 2.39
CA ARG A 29 5.42 -8.99 0.97
C ARG A 29 6.00 -7.82 0.18
N LEU A 30 5.92 -6.61 0.73
CA LEU A 30 6.44 -5.43 0.07
C LEU A 30 7.98 -5.40 0.04
N GLY A 31 8.64 -5.94 1.06
CA GLY A 31 10.09 -6.10 1.12
C GLY A 31 10.62 -6.95 -0.04
N LYS A 32 10.00 -8.12 -0.28
CA LYS A 32 10.34 -8.98 -1.43
C LYS A 32 10.11 -8.28 -2.78
N SER A 33 9.05 -7.47 -2.84
CA SER A 33 8.74 -6.69 -4.04
C SER A 33 9.75 -5.59 -4.34
N LEU A 34 10.45 -5.06 -3.34
CA LEU A 34 11.46 -4.01 -3.52
C LEU A 34 12.69 -4.51 -4.27
N GLU A 35 13.00 -5.81 -4.19
CA GLU A 35 14.18 -6.40 -4.86
C GLU A 35 14.13 -6.27 -6.38
N THR A 36 12.92 -6.19 -6.96
CA THR A 36 12.71 -6.07 -8.41
C THR A 36 12.07 -4.74 -8.82
N ALA A 37 11.81 -3.85 -7.86
CA ALA A 37 11.15 -2.57 -8.10
C ALA A 37 12.10 -1.55 -8.72
N THR A 38 11.60 -0.78 -9.68
CA THR A 38 12.26 0.46 -10.12
C THR A 38 12.28 1.50 -8.99
N VAL A 39 13.11 2.53 -9.11
CA VAL A 39 13.19 3.64 -8.13
C VAL A 39 11.82 4.29 -7.88
N ALA A 40 11.02 4.46 -8.93
CA ALA A 40 9.67 5.03 -8.82
C ALA A 40 8.71 4.11 -8.05
N GLU A 41 8.75 2.80 -8.32
CA GLU A 41 7.92 1.80 -7.63
C GLU A 41 8.35 1.64 -6.16
N ALA A 42 9.66 1.62 -5.89
CA ALA A 42 10.18 1.57 -4.53
C ALA A 42 9.75 2.77 -3.69
N LYS A 43 9.74 3.98 -4.29
CA LYS A 43 9.22 5.19 -3.66
C LYS A 43 7.73 5.03 -3.32
N LEU A 44 6.92 4.55 -4.25
CA LEU A 44 5.48 4.32 -4.05
C LEU A 44 5.21 3.30 -2.93
N ILE A 45 5.94 2.19 -2.92
CA ILE A 45 5.89 1.16 -1.87
C ILE A 45 6.24 1.77 -0.50
N GLY A 46 7.31 2.56 -0.45
CA GLY A 46 7.76 3.23 0.79
C GLY A 46 6.75 4.25 1.31
N GLU A 47 6.18 5.08 0.44
CA GLU A 47 5.15 6.06 0.80
C GLU A 47 3.89 5.38 1.33
N THR A 48 3.41 4.33 0.65
CA THR A 48 2.24 3.55 1.07
C THR A 48 2.47 2.92 2.44
N THR A 49 3.64 2.31 2.64
CA THR A 49 4.02 1.66 3.90
C THR A 49 4.06 2.65 5.05
N ARG A 50 4.67 3.83 4.82
CA ARG A 50 4.78 4.89 5.83
C ARG A 50 3.41 5.45 6.23
N GLU A 51 2.52 5.67 5.26
CA GLU A 51 1.17 6.14 5.57
C GLU A 51 0.38 5.13 6.39
N LEU A 52 0.53 3.84 6.08
CA LEU A 52 -0.11 2.77 6.82
C LEU A 52 0.45 2.63 8.24
N ASP A 53 1.78 2.70 8.41
CA ASP A 53 2.41 2.70 9.73
C ASP A 53 1.93 3.88 10.60
N PHE A 54 1.85 5.08 10.03
CA PHE A 54 1.34 6.25 10.72
C PHE A 54 -0.12 6.06 11.16
N ALA A 55 -0.95 5.45 10.30
CA ALA A 55 -2.34 5.13 10.63
C ALA A 55 -2.46 4.19 11.83
N LEU A 56 -1.55 3.22 11.94
CA LEU A 56 -1.56 2.19 12.96
C LEU A 56 -0.97 2.66 14.29
N THR A 57 0.10 3.47 14.25
CA THR A 57 0.88 3.85 15.44
C THR A 57 0.47 5.19 16.04
N LYS A 58 0.01 6.15 15.23
CA LYS A 58 -0.27 7.53 15.67
C LYS A 58 -1.75 7.87 15.74
N CYS A 59 -2.65 6.97 15.33
CA CYS A 59 -4.10 7.20 15.34
C CYS A 59 -4.81 6.34 16.42
N PRO A 60 -4.90 6.82 17.68
CA PRO A 60 -5.52 6.06 18.78
C PRO A 60 -7.04 5.84 18.64
N ALA A 61 -7.72 6.49 17.68
CA ALA A 61 -9.14 6.28 17.36
C ALA A 61 -9.29 5.10 16.38
N ARG A 62 -9.40 3.91 16.98
CA ARG A 62 -9.29 2.55 16.44
C ARG A 62 -10.24 2.26 15.25
N THR A 63 -9.71 1.58 14.22
CA THR A 63 -10.38 0.95 13.06
C THR A 63 -11.00 1.83 11.97
N GLY A 64 -11.74 2.90 12.30
CA GLY A 64 -12.40 3.73 11.29
C GLY A 64 -11.43 4.53 10.42
N ASN A 65 -10.36 5.03 11.03
CA ASN A 65 -9.36 5.87 10.36
C ASN A 65 -8.39 5.04 9.49
N VAL A 66 -8.07 3.83 9.91
CA VAL A 66 -7.22 2.90 9.14
C VAL A 66 -7.90 2.54 7.83
N ARG A 67 -9.20 2.20 7.84
CA ARG A 67 -9.96 1.92 6.61
C ARG A 67 -9.99 3.12 5.67
N LYS A 68 -10.22 4.33 6.18
CA LYS A 68 -10.17 5.57 5.36
C LYS A 68 -8.80 5.78 4.71
N ILE A 69 -7.71 5.51 5.44
CA ILE A 69 -6.35 5.63 4.90
C ILE A 69 -6.11 4.58 3.82
N ILE A 70 -6.52 3.32 4.06
CA ILE A 70 -6.43 2.27 3.03
C ILE A 70 -7.23 2.65 1.78
N SER A 71 -8.46 3.16 1.92
CA SER A 71 -9.26 3.62 0.77
C SER A 71 -8.57 4.76 0.01
N ARG A 72 -7.95 5.71 0.72
CA ARG A 72 -7.20 6.81 0.09
C ARG A 72 -5.97 6.28 -0.67
N LEU A 73 -5.19 5.40 -0.05
CA LEU A 73 -4.02 4.77 -0.66
C LEU A 73 -4.41 4.02 -1.94
N LYS A 74 -5.48 3.23 -1.88
CA LYS A 74 -6.07 2.55 -3.05
C LYS A 74 -6.45 3.54 -4.16
N SER A 75 -7.18 4.61 -3.85
CA SER A 75 -7.55 5.63 -4.85
C SER A 75 -6.33 6.30 -5.49
N ASN A 76 -5.27 6.57 -4.71
CA ASN A 76 -4.02 7.12 -5.22
C ASN A 76 -3.28 6.14 -6.14
N LEU A 77 -3.29 4.84 -5.84
CA LEU A 77 -2.72 3.83 -6.73
C LEU A 77 -3.45 3.82 -8.09
N VAL A 78 -4.79 3.87 -8.07
CA VAL A 78 -5.61 3.89 -9.30
C VAL A 78 -5.36 5.15 -10.13
N SER A 79 -5.23 6.31 -9.49
CA SER A 79 -4.93 7.55 -10.23
C SER A 79 -3.55 7.52 -10.88
N GLN A 80 -2.54 6.93 -10.23
CA GLN A 80 -1.22 6.77 -10.82
C GLN A 80 -1.23 5.79 -12.02
N ILE A 81 -1.99 4.69 -11.96
CA ILE A 81 -2.15 3.78 -13.12
C ILE A 81 -2.73 4.55 -14.31
N LYS A 82 -3.80 5.33 -14.09
CA LYS A 82 -4.48 6.08 -15.16
C LYS A 82 -3.59 7.17 -15.76
N SER A 83 -2.81 7.89 -14.94
CA SER A 83 -1.86 8.90 -15.42
C SER A 83 -0.66 8.31 -16.15
N THR A 84 -0.35 7.02 -15.95
CA THR A 84 0.77 6.35 -16.63
C THR A 84 0.33 5.68 -17.95
N ALA A 85 -0.98 5.51 -18.16
CA ALA A 85 -1.57 4.93 -19.36
C ALA A 85 -2.02 5.96 -20.42
N ALA A 86 -1.92 7.25 -20.10
CA ALA A 86 -2.20 8.39 -20.98
C ALA A 86 -0.90 8.98 -21.52
#